data_AF-A0A3C1TD81-F1
#
_entry.id   AF-A0A3C1TD81-F1
#
_cell.length_a   1.000
_cell.length_b   1.000
_cell.length_c   1.000
_cell.angle_alpha   90.00
_cell.angle_beta   90.00
_cell.angle_gamma   90.00
#
_symmetry.space_group_name_H-M   'P 1'
#
loop_
_entity.id
_entity.type
_entity.pdbx_description
1 polymer ?
#
loop_
_entity_poly.entity_id
_entity_poly.type
_entity_poly.pdbx_seq_one_letter_code
_entity_poly.pdbx_strand_id
1 'polypeptide(L)' 'MQPNIISDEWSERVARLTELIARKSEAIKIHSEQPEPDRLAIEQYMELRARYFDELAQLMKQYGVVVRFEQGANAA' A
#
# COMPACT_ATOMS: atom_id res chain seq x y z
N MET A 1 16.64 27.87 3.99
CA MET A 1 15.84 26.64 3.86
C MET A 1 14.41 26.99 4.23
N GLN A 2 13.45 26.85 3.31
CA GLN A 2 12.05 27.03 3.67
C GLN A 2 11.62 25.86 4.57
N PRO A 3 10.79 26.09 5.60
CA PRO A 3 10.24 24.99 6.40
C PRO A 3 9.47 24.06 5.46
N ASN A 4 9.75 22.77 5.56
CA ASN A 4 9.06 21.74 4.80
C ASN A 4 7.65 21.56 5.39
N ILE A 5 6.74 22.47 5.05
CA ILE A 5 5.36 22.45 5.54
C ILE A 5 4.64 21.33 4.79
N ILE A 6 4.27 20.29 5.52
CA ILE A 6 3.33 19.27 5.04
C ILE A 6 2.02 20.00 4.71
N SER A 7 1.56 19.92 3.45
CA SER A 7 0.28 20.50 3.06
C SER A 7 -0.89 19.58 3.44
N ASP A 8 -2.09 20.15 3.54
CA ASP A 8 -3.31 19.38 3.75
C ASP A 8 -3.53 18.37 2.60
N GLU A 9 -3.27 18.78 1.35
CA GLU A 9 -3.34 17.90 0.18
C GLU A 9 -2.38 16.70 0.29
N TRP A 10 -1.16 16.93 0.78
CA TRP A 10 -0.20 15.85 1.00
C TRP A 10 -0.71 14.87 2.05
N SER A 11 -1.22 15.39 3.18
CA SER A 11 -1.73 14.59 4.29
C SER A 11 -2.92 13.74 3.86
N GLU A 12 -3.84 14.32 3.08
CA GLU A 12 -4.99 13.62 2.51
C GLU A 12 -4.57 12.52 1.53
N ARG A 13 -3.57 12.78 0.68
CA ARG A 13 -3.03 11.75 -0.23
C ARG A 13 -2.38 10.61 0.54
N VAL A 14 -1.55 10.90 1.54
CA VAL A 14 -0.93 9.86 2.38
C VAL A 14 -2.02 9.02 3.05
N ALA A 15 -3.00 9.65 3.70
CA ALA A 15 -4.09 8.95 4.38
C ALA A 15 -4.93 8.08 3.43
N ARG A 16 -5.21 8.58 2.22
CA ARG A 16 -5.94 7.81 1.19
C ARG A 16 -5.14 6.60 0.73
N LEU A 17 -3.84 6.76 0.46
CA LEU A 17 -2.99 5.69 -0.03
C LEU A 17 -2.80 4.60 1.02
N THR A 18 -2.60 4.96 2.29
CA THR A 18 -2.49 3.99 3.39
C THR A 18 -3.78 3.21 3.59
N GLU A 19 -4.94 3.88 3.51
CA GLU A 19 -6.25 3.21 3.57
C GLU A 19 -6.45 2.24 2.40
N LEU A 20 -6.12 2.65 1.18
CA LEU A 20 -6.23 1.77 0.01
C LEU A 20 -5.33 0.54 0.14
N ILE A 21 -4.09 0.71 0.58
CA ILE A 21 -3.15 -0.38 0.85
C ILE A 21 -3.71 -1.35 1.89
N ALA A 22 -4.27 -0.85 2.98
CA ALA A 22 -4.87 -1.66 4.04
C ALA A 22 -6.04 -2.49 3.49
N ARG A 23 -6.97 -1.84 2.76
CA ARG A 23 -8.11 -2.53 2.13
C ARG A 23 -7.70 -3.62 1.16
N LYS A 24 -6.66 -3.40 0.34
CA LYS A 24 -6.16 -4.43 -0.58
C LYS A 24 -5.47 -5.56 0.16
N SER A 25 -4.75 -5.27 1.24
CA SER A 25 -4.17 -6.32 2.08
C SER A 25 -5.23 -7.20 2.73
N GLU A 26 -6.33 -6.59 3.22
CA GLU A 26 -7.45 -7.34 3.78
C GLU A 26 -8.16 -8.19 2.72
N ALA A 27 -8.40 -7.63 1.51
CA ALA A 27 -8.99 -8.40 0.42
C ALA A 27 -8.11 -9.60 0.02
N ILE A 28 -6.79 -9.42 -0.10
CA ILE A 28 -5.85 -10.52 -0.35
C ILE A 28 -5.99 -11.60 0.72
N LYS A 29 -6.03 -11.21 2.00
CA LYS A 29 -6.19 -12.15 3.11
C LYS A 29 -7.49 -12.93 3.01
N ILE A 30 -8.62 -12.24 2.84
CA ILE A 30 -9.95 -12.86 2.71
C ILE A 30 -9.98 -13.89 1.57
N HIS A 31 -9.46 -13.55 0.39
CA HIS A 31 -9.45 -14.46 -0.75
C HIS A 31 -8.42 -15.60 -0.60
N SER A 32 -7.35 -15.40 0.18
CA SER A 32 -6.32 -16.42 0.43
C SER A 32 -6.75 -17.45 1.48
N GLU A 33 -7.60 -17.05 2.43
CA GLU A 33 -8.07 -17.90 3.53
C GLU A 33 -9.34 -18.72 3.18
N GLN A 34 -9.87 -18.58 1.96
CA GLN A 34 -10.99 -19.39 1.47
C GLN A 34 -10.58 -20.86 1.26
N PRO A 35 -11.51 -21.83 1.43
CA PRO A 35 -11.23 -23.25 1.16
C PRO A 35 -10.70 -23.51 -0.26
N GLU A 36 -11.14 -22.70 -1.23
CA GLU A 36 -10.60 -22.64 -2.58
C GLU A 36 -10.18 -21.18 -2.85
N PRO A 37 -8.87 -20.87 -2.75
CA PRO A 37 -8.40 -19.50 -2.92
C PRO A 37 -8.63 -18.96 -4.34
N ASP A 38 -9.24 -17.78 -4.43
CA ASP A 38 -9.44 -17.07 -5.69
C ASP A 38 -8.11 -16.44 -6.15
N ARG A 39 -7.32 -17.21 -6.90
CA ARG A 39 -5.99 -16.82 -7.38
C ARG A 39 -6.02 -15.55 -8.23
N LEU A 40 -7.02 -15.41 -9.09
CA LEU A 40 -7.15 -14.25 -9.97
C LEU A 40 -7.44 -12.98 -9.16
N ALA A 41 -8.36 -13.04 -8.20
CA ALA A 41 -8.63 -11.90 -7.33
C ALA A 41 -7.41 -11.53 -6.47
N ILE A 42 -6.70 -12.52 -5.92
CA ILE A 42 -5.48 -12.30 -5.15
C ILE A 42 -4.43 -11.55 -5.97
N GLU A 43 -4.13 -12.01 -7.18
CA GLU A 43 -3.16 -11.37 -8.07
C GLU A 43 -3.55 -9.92 -8.39
N GLN A 44 -4.81 -9.68 -8.75
CA GLN A 44 -5.31 -8.33 -9.03
C GLN A 44 -5.19 -7.39 -7.83
N TYR A 45 -5.50 -7.87 -6.62
CA TYR A 45 -5.34 -7.07 -5.41
C TYR A 45 -3.88 -6.85 -5.02
N MET A 46 -3.00 -7.82 -5.26
CA MET A 46 -1.55 -7.67 -5.08
C MET A 46 -0.99 -6.60 -6.00
N GLU A 47 -1.36 -6.60 -7.28
CA GLU A 47 -0.96 -5.55 -8.23
C GLU A 47 -1.44 -4.17 -7.81
N LEU A 48 -2.73 -4.03 -7.46
CA LEU A 48 -3.29 -2.75 -7.02
C LEU A 48 -2.58 -2.23 -5.76
N ARG A 49 -2.35 -3.11 -4.78
CA ARG A 49 -1.62 -2.77 -3.56
C ARG A 49 -0.20 -2.28 -3.88
N ALA A 50 0.51 -2.97 -4.76
CA ALA A 50 1.86 -2.58 -5.17
C ALA A 50 1.87 -1.19 -5.80
N ARG A 51 0.93 -0.89 -6.71
CA ARG A 51 0.81 0.44 -7.33
C ARG A 51 0.58 1.56 -6.29
N TYR A 52 -0.27 1.32 -5.29
CA TYR A 52 -0.49 2.31 -4.22
C TYR A 52 0.74 2.48 -3.31
N PHE A 53 1.50 1.40 -3.06
CA PHE A 53 2.77 1.50 -2.34
C PHE A 53 3.81 2.32 -3.10
N ASP A 54 3.93 2.11 -4.41
CA ASP A 54 4.86 2.87 -5.24
C ASP A 54 4.51 4.37 -5.25
N GLU A 55 3.21 4.69 -5.35
CA GLU A 55 2.74 6.08 -5.26
C GLU A 55 3.05 6.70 -3.89
N LEU A 56 2.79 5.95 -2.80
CA LEU A 56 3.12 6.40 -1.45
C LEU A 56 4.63 6.60 -1.28
N ALA A 57 5.45 5.69 -1.79
CA ALA A 57 6.91 5.80 -1.72
C ALA A 57 7.42 7.04 -2.48
N GLN A 58 6.85 7.33 -3.65
CA GLN A 58 7.16 8.55 -4.40
C GLN A 58 6.77 9.82 -3.64
N LEU A 59 5.61 9.81 -2.98
CA LEU A 59 5.11 10.92 -2.18
C LEU A 59 6.00 11.19 -0.95
N MET A 60 6.44 10.13 -0.27
CA MET A 60 7.27 10.19 0.93
C MET A 60 8.73 10.59 0.63
N LYS A 61 9.23 10.22 -0.55
CA LYS A 61 10.59 10.57 -1.01
C LYS A 61 10.84 12.08 -1.04
N GLN A 62 9.80 12.89 -1.28
CA GLN A 62 9.86 14.35 -1.29
C GLN A 62 10.29 14.93 0.07
N TYR A 63 10.07 14.18 1.15
CA TYR A 63 10.38 14.54 2.53
C TYR A 63 11.59 13.77 3.07
N GLY A 64 12.33 13.05 2.21
CA GLY A 64 13.48 12.23 2.61
C GLY A 64 13.10 10.93 3.32
N VAL A 65 11.83 10.54 3.31
CA VAL A 65 11.36 9.30 3.95
C VAL A 65 11.37 8.15 2.93
N VAL A 66 11.97 7.03 3.33
CA VAL A 66 12.00 5.79 2.53
C VAL A 66 10.94 4.83 3.06
N VAL A 67 9.98 4.48 2.21
CA VAL A 67 8.98 3.45 2.49
C VAL A 67 9.50 2.12 1.95
N ARG A 68 9.47 1.07 2.77
CA ARG A 68 9.77 -0.29 2.34
C ARG A 68 8.52 -1.14 2.46
N PHE A 69 8.18 -1.83 1.38
CA PHE A 69 7.15 -2.86 1.39
C PHE A 69 7.82 -4.21 1.66
N GLU A 70 7.56 -4.78 2.84
CA GLU A 70 7.92 -6.16 3.12
C GLU A 70 6.71 -7.02 2.78
N GLN A 71 6.80 -7.80 1.70
CA GLN A 71 5.91 -8.94 1.57
C GLN A 71 6.25 -9.88 2.72
N GLY A 72 5.31 -10.07 3.65
CA GLY A 72 5.44 -11.10 4.67
C GLY A 72 5.59 -12.45 3.99
N ALA A 73 6.83 -12.91 3.83
CA ALA A 73 7.14 -14.26 3.45
C ALA A 73 6.87 -15.13 4.67
N ASN A 74 5.63 -15.58 4.83
CA ASN A 74 5.28 -16.70 5.70
C ASN A 74 4.11 -17.47 5.05
N ALA A 75 4.44 -18.13 3.95
CA ALA A 75 3.84 -19.41 3.61
C ALA A 75 4.95 -20.45 3.76
N ALA A 76 5.17 -20.88 5.00
CA ALA A 76 6.00 -22.02 5.36
C ALA A 76 5.23 -22.88 6.36
#